data_AF-A0A2R6H2X4-F1
#
_entry.id   AF-A0A2R6H2X4-F1
#
_cell.length_a   1.000
_cell.length_b   1.000
_cell.length_c   1.000
_cell.angle_alpha   90.00
_cell.angle_beta   90.00
_cell.angle_gamma   90.00
#
_symmetry.space_group_name_H-M   'P 1'
#
loop_
_entity.id
_entity.type
_entity.pdbx_description
1 polymer ?
#
loop_
_entity_poly.entity_id
_entity_poly.type
_entity_poly.pdbx_seq_one_letter_code
_entity_poly.pdbx_strand_id
1 'polypeptide(L)'
;MFVVSNRRKGLTVERDGTSTTVRPDSGAMAVAVVTSARTHFAVGGAGDEGDWREAIHHAEVADVTVRRTLVRTNKLSVTTRDDATYRFYVPRGTVLSNLSSYLAEVVDCWGTVEGHLSRVEGRMAAIERHLESGEIEDAHATYRDLDQSLERARDAADAFGARPDGPISRRIESVATELDRSLATCHARRGDQIADRGEKHWARGEYERAHELFRAARSQYERALSITERHDVSAPEVERRRADLLDRLDELEAEPLGRAERARSRTMATDDPGRAVSAWREALDRYRQVLELGWGDPGATFDGDTDALRFQISWIVGRLLAARRSYAAELVGDAEAATRDDRPERAHQLLTAAAEQLGAARDLSREYRTGDPAEVEREIRTIERKLDRTDRRAWTPDLHRTPAAE
;
A
#
# COMPACT_ATOMS: atom_id res chain seq x y z
N MET A 1 44.31 16.12 7.28
CA MET A 1 45.17 15.92 6.09
C MET A 1 46.62 16.00 6.52
N PHE A 2 47.44 15.06 6.09
CA PHE A 2 48.88 15.06 6.36
C PHE A 2 49.66 15.06 5.05
N VAL A 3 50.80 15.73 5.03
CA VAL A 3 51.69 15.81 3.87
C VAL A 3 53.11 15.50 4.33
N VAL A 4 53.74 14.51 3.69
CA VAL A 4 55.16 14.19 3.89
C VAL A 4 55.87 14.22 2.54
N SER A 5 57.13 14.61 2.53
CA SER A 5 57.87 14.75 1.27
C SER A 5 59.33 14.33 1.40
N ASN A 6 59.95 13.93 0.29
CA ASN A 6 61.36 13.60 0.24
C ASN A 6 61.98 13.92 -1.13
N ARG A 7 63.24 14.35 -1.15
CA ARG A 7 63.93 14.83 -2.38
C ARG A 7 64.90 13.83 -3.00
N ARG A 8 65.06 12.63 -2.45
CA ARG A 8 66.15 11.71 -2.85
C ARG A 8 65.73 10.25 -3.01
N LYS A 9 64.89 9.76 -2.09
CA LYS A 9 64.59 8.32 -2.02
C LYS A 9 63.36 7.95 -2.86
N GLY A 10 62.47 8.92 -3.10
CA GLY A 10 61.28 8.74 -3.90
C GLY A 10 60.27 7.80 -3.24
N LEU A 11 59.64 6.97 -4.07
CA LEU A 11 58.70 5.91 -3.68
C LEU A 11 59.21 4.58 -4.23
N THR A 12 59.17 3.53 -3.41
CA THR A 12 59.34 2.15 -3.90
C THR A 12 57.99 1.46 -3.90
N VAL A 13 57.59 0.92 -5.05
CA VAL A 13 56.39 0.10 -5.21
C VAL A 13 56.82 -1.34 -5.43
N GLU A 14 56.25 -2.26 -4.67
CA GLU A 14 56.41 -3.70 -4.87
C GLU A 14 55.04 -4.29 -5.24
N ARG A 15 54.94 -4.96 -6.39
CA ARG A 15 53.72 -5.61 -6.88
C ARG A 15 54.14 -6.82 -7.73
N ASP A 16 53.44 -7.95 -7.60
CA ASP A 16 53.70 -9.18 -8.37
C ASP A 16 55.17 -9.65 -8.33
N GLY A 17 55.82 -9.54 -7.17
CA GLY A 17 57.23 -9.90 -6.99
C GLY A 17 58.24 -8.94 -7.65
N THR A 18 57.77 -7.87 -8.31
CA THR A 18 58.62 -6.85 -8.93
C THR A 18 58.70 -5.61 -8.02
N SER A 19 59.92 -5.11 -7.81
CA SER A 19 60.15 -3.89 -7.03
C SER A 19 60.68 -2.76 -7.92
N THR A 20 59.90 -1.69 -8.05
CA THR A 20 60.22 -0.50 -8.83
C THR A 20 60.43 0.69 -7.90
N THR A 21 61.52 1.44 -8.08
CA THR A 21 61.77 2.67 -7.32
C THR A 21 61.69 3.88 -8.23
N VAL A 22 60.70 4.73 -7.96
CA VAL A 22 60.41 5.97 -8.67
C VAL A 22 61.07 7.12 -7.91
N ARG A 23 62.10 7.75 -8.50
CA ARG A 23 62.87 8.84 -7.86
C ARG A 23 62.52 10.20 -8.48
N PRO A 24 62.53 11.28 -7.69
CA PRO A 24 62.36 12.61 -8.24
C PRO A 24 63.61 13.06 -9.01
N ASP A 25 63.38 13.83 -10.05
CA ASP A 25 64.44 14.49 -10.83
C ASP A 25 65.19 15.57 -10.04
N SER A 26 66.29 16.05 -10.63
CA SER A 26 67.07 17.16 -10.05
C SER A 26 66.20 18.41 -9.88
N GLY A 27 66.05 18.87 -8.63
CA GLY A 27 65.21 20.03 -8.29
C GLY A 27 63.76 19.69 -7.96
N ALA A 28 63.31 18.46 -8.25
CA ALA A 28 61.97 17.97 -7.93
C ALA A 28 61.89 17.29 -6.55
N MET A 29 60.69 16.85 -6.17
CA MET A 29 60.47 16.08 -4.94
C MET A 29 59.36 15.04 -5.08
N ALA A 30 59.40 14.06 -4.19
CA ALA A 30 58.30 13.14 -3.97
C ALA A 30 57.44 13.62 -2.79
N VAL A 31 56.12 13.48 -2.90
CA VAL A 31 55.13 13.88 -1.90
C VAL A 31 54.17 12.72 -1.68
N ALA A 32 53.85 12.45 -0.41
CA ALA A 32 52.72 11.61 -0.02
C ALA A 32 51.70 12.46 0.76
N VAL A 33 50.44 12.44 0.33
CA VAL A 33 49.33 13.16 0.95
C VAL A 33 48.34 12.14 1.49
N VAL A 34 48.12 12.16 2.80
CA VAL A 34 47.11 11.31 3.47
C VAL A 34 45.87 12.16 3.75
N THR A 35 44.77 11.74 3.14
CA THR A 35 43.43 12.34 3.32
C THR A 35 42.57 11.42 4.18
N SER A 36 41.26 11.68 4.28
CA SER A 36 40.32 10.80 4.97
C SER A 36 39.78 9.64 4.11
N ALA A 37 40.20 9.54 2.84
CA ALA A 37 39.74 8.50 1.92
C ALA A 37 40.86 7.81 1.16
N ARG A 38 41.94 8.55 0.87
CA ARG A 38 43.03 8.09 0.02
C ARG A 38 44.38 8.55 0.54
N THR A 39 45.38 7.71 0.27
CA THR A 39 46.79 8.10 0.31
C THR A 39 47.25 8.33 -1.12
N HIS A 40 47.63 9.57 -1.43
CA HIS A 40 48.15 9.96 -2.74
C HIS A 40 49.68 10.00 -2.70
N PHE A 41 50.31 9.45 -3.71
CA PHE A 41 51.75 9.56 -3.95
C PHE A 41 51.98 10.31 -5.26
N ALA A 42 52.94 11.24 -5.25
CA ALA A 42 53.40 11.93 -6.43
C ALA A 42 54.93 12.02 -6.41
N VAL A 43 55.59 11.84 -7.56
CA VAL A 43 57.04 11.98 -7.71
C VAL A 43 57.32 12.84 -8.94
N GLY A 44 57.93 14.00 -8.73
CA GLY A 44 58.15 14.97 -9.81
C GLY A 44 59.29 14.57 -10.76
N GLY A 45 59.05 14.69 -12.06
CA GLY A 45 60.02 14.38 -13.13
C GLY A 45 60.48 12.92 -13.15
N ALA A 46 59.63 11.98 -12.77
CA ALA A 46 60.01 10.58 -12.71
C ALA A 46 59.67 9.85 -14.02
N GLY A 47 60.51 10.02 -15.04
CA GLY A 47 60.43 9.31 -16.33
C GLY A 47 60.21 10.22 -17.54
N ASP A 48 60.22 9.64 -18.74
CA ASP A 48 60.14 10.37 -20.02
C ASP A 48 58.80 11.11 -20.22
N GLU A 49 57.76 10.77 -19.46
CA GLU A 49 56.40 11.33 -19.52
C GLU A 49 56.10 12.39 -18.44
N GLY A 50 57.06 12.74 -17.57
CA GLY A 50 56.90 13.78 -16.55
C GLY A 50 56.64 13.26 -15.12
N ASP A 51 55.61 13.77 -14.45
CA ASP A 51 55.32 13.44 -13.05
C ASP A 51 54.64 12.07 -12.89
N TRP A 52 55.12 11.25 -11.96
CA TRP A 52 54.47 10.00 -11.58
C TRP A 52 53.44 10.23 -10.45
N ARG A 53 52.24 9.64 -10.54
CA ARG A 53 51.15 9.82 -9.56
C ARG A 53 50.35 8.53 -9.38
N GLU A 54 50.02 8.19 -8.14
CA GLU A 54 49.12 7.08 -7.81
C GLU A 54 48.36 7.37 -6.52
N ALA A 55 47.14 6.85 -6.39
CA ALA A 55 46.31 7.05 -5.20
C ALA A 55 45.70 5.72 -4.76
N ILE A 56 45.78 5.43 -3.47
CA ILE A 56 45.28 4.18 -2.87
C ILE A 56 44.08 4.52 -2.01
N HIS A 57 42.96 3.82 -2.21
CA HIS A 57 41.80 3.97 -1.35
C HIS A 57 42.03 3.28 0.00
N HIS A 58 41.66 3.92 1.11
CA HIS A 58 41.91 3.36 2.44
C HIS A 58 41.17 2.05 2.70
N ALA A 59 40.05 1.79 2.03
CA ALA A 59 39.38 0.49 2.06
C ALA A 59 40.20 -0.65 1.43
N GLU A 60 41.09 -0.34 0.48
CA GLU A 60 41.95 -1.31 -0.20
C GLU A 60 43.22 -1.61 0.60
N VAL A 61 43.47 -0.89 1.69
CA VAL A 61 44.67 -1.07 2.52
C VAL A 61 44.45 -2.23 3.49
N ALA A 62 45.39 -3.16 3.50
CA ALA A 62 45.44 -4.29 4.43
C ALA A 62 46.32 -4.01 5.66
N ASP A 63 47.45 -3.31 5.47
CA ASP A 63 48.36 -2.96 6.55
C ASP A 63 49.02 -1.60 6.34
N VAL A 64 49.30 -0.93 7.46
CA VAL A 64 50.04 0.32 7.50
C VAL A 64 51.14 0.18 8.55
N THR A 65 52.38 0.18 8.08
CA THR A 65 53.53 0.10 8.97
C THR A 65 54.41 1.34 8.83
N VAL A 66 54.64 2.05 9.94
CA VAL A 66 55.69 3.07 10.05
C VAL A 66 56.87 2.50 10.84
N ARG A 67 58.00 2.24 10.16
CA ARG A 67 59.25 1.77 10.81
C ARG A 67 60.31 2.85 10.85
N ARG A 68 61.01 2.93 11.98
CA ARG A 68 62.30 3.62 12.06
C ARG A 68 63.38 2.71 11.46
N THR A 69 64.08 3.16 10.44
CA THR A 69 65.14 2.36 9.81
C THR A 69 66.47 2.60 10.52
N LEU A 70 67.38 1.62 10.42
CA LEU A 70 68.76 1.69 10.95
C LEU A 70 69.54 2.92 10.42
N VAL A 71 69.13 3.47 9.28
CA VAL A 71 69.82 4.56 8.55
C VAL A 71 69.24 5.96 8.84
N ARG A 72 68.70 6.19 10.04
CA ARG A 72 68.22 7.52 10.51
C ARG A 72 67.05 8.13 9.71
N THR A 73 66.34 7.36 8.89
CA THR A 73 65.10 7.77 8.20
C THR A 73 63.90 6.94 8.66
N ASN A 74 62.71 7.52 8.60
CA ASN A 74 61.48 6.79 8.84
C ASN A 74 60.92 6.27 7.51
N LYS A 75 60.25 5.12 7.53
CA LYS A 75 59.66 4.49 6.34
C LYS A 75 58.18 4.25 6.61
N LEU A 76 57.32 4.90 5.83
CA LEU A 76 55.90 4.61 5.74
C LEU A 76 55.72 3.49 4.70
N SER A 77 55.10 2.39 5.10
CA SER A 77 54.72 1.29 4.21
C SER A 77 53.20 1.16 4.25
N VAL A 78 52.58 1.20 3.08
CA VAL A 78 51.15 0.94 2.89
C VAL A 78 51.05 -0.31 2.04
N THR A 79 50.44 -1.36 2.57
CA THR A 79 50.23 -2.62 1.86
C THR A 79 48.75 -2.76 1.56
N THR A 80 48.41 -2.95 0.29
CA THR A 80 47.04 -3.14 -0.18
C THR A 80 46.62 -4.60 -0.08
N ARG A 81 45.33 -4.87 -0.19
CA ARG A 81 44.72 -6.22 -0.11
C ARG A 81 45.07 -7.12 -1.29
N ASP A 82 45.54 -6.55 -2.39
CA ASP A 82 46.13 -7.25 -3.56
C ASP A 82 47.65 -7.44 -3.42
N ASP A 83 48.19 -7.34 -2.19
CA ASP A 83 49.60 -7.51 -1.84
C ASP A 83 50.58 -6.47 -2.45
N ALA A 84 50.09 -5.40 -3.08
CA ALA A 84 50.97 -4.31 -3.50
C ALA A 84 51.46 -3.49 -2.28
N THR A 85 52.77 -3.24 -2.21
CA THR A 85 53.39 -2.53 -1.08
C THR A 85 54.10 -1.25 -1.52
N TYR A 86 53.62 -0.12 -1.00
CA TYR A 86 54.10 1.23 -1.28
C TYR A 86 54.95 1.72 -0.13
N ARG A 87 56.20 2.09 -0.42
CA ARG A 87 57.20 2.44 0.59
C ARG A 87 57.72 3.83 0.35
N PHE A 88 57.33 4.74 1.23
CA PHE A 88 57.71 6.13 1.18
C PHE A 88 58.68 6.47 2.31
N TYR A 89 59.81 7.08 1.96
CA TYR A 89 60.83 7.48 2.93
C TYR A 89 60.55 8.89 3.43
N VAL A 90 60.54 9.07 4.74
CA VAL A 90 60.30 10.37 5.39
C VAL A 90 61.60 10.90 6.00
N PRO A 91 61.94 12.19 5.76
CA PRO A 91 63.12 12.84 6.32
C PRO A 91 63.16 12.80 7.85
N ARG A 92 64.39 12.79 8.37
CA ARG A 92 64.69 12.85 9.80
C ARG A 92 64.06 14.09 10.44
N GLY A 93 63.53 13.93 11.65
CA GLY A 93 62.92 15.04 12.43
C GLY A 93 61.42 15.24 12.18
N THR A 94 60.86 14.58 11.16
CA THR A 94 59.40 14.56 10.95
C THR A 94 58.74 13.71 12.03
N VAL A 95 57.86 14.31 12.84
CA VAL A 95 57.03 13.59 13.82
C VAL A 95 55.97 12.80 13.06
N LEU A 96 56.03 11.47 13.16
CA LEU A 96 55.15 10.55 12.42
C LEU A 96 54.10 9.84 13.26
N SER A 97 54.16 9.94 14.60
CA SER A 97 53.21 9.25 15.49
C SER A 97 51.76 9.58 15.15
N ASN A 98 51.47 10.87 14.91
CA ASN A 98 50.12 11.31 14.57
C ASN A 98 49.70 10.83 13.17
N LEU A 99 50.64 10.70 12.23
CA LEU A 99 50.37 10.16 10.90
C LEU A 99 50.07 8.66 10.95
N SER A 100 50.88 7.89 11.69
CA SER A 100 50.69 6.44 11.81
C SER A 100 49.40 6.10 12.54
N SER A 101 49.10 6.80 13.64
CA SER A 101 47.85 6.59 14.39
C SER A 101 46.65 6.94 13.53
N TYR A 102 46.65 8.13 12.92
CA TYR A 102 45.57 8.53 12.03
C TYR A 102 45.36 7.57 10.86
N LEU A 103 46.44 7.14 10.19
CA LEU A 103 46.35 6.27 9.04
C LEU A 103 45.88 4.85 9.42
N ALA A 104 46.26 4.35 10.60
CA ALA A 104 45.74 3.09 11.12
C ALA A 104 44.24 3.20 11.47
N GLU A 105 43.84 4.26 12.17
CA GLU A 105 42.44 4.52 12.56
C GLU A 105 41.53 4.68 11.34
N VAL A 106 41.95 5.43 10.32
CA VAL A 106 41.13 5.68 9.12
C VAL A 106 41.02 4.43 8.23
N VAL A 107 42.08 3.61 8.15
CA VAL A 107 42.04 2.33 7.41
C VAL A 107 41.13 1.33 8.11
N ASP A 108 41.19 1.23 9.44
CA ASP A 108 40.31 0.37 10.23
C ASP A 108 38.83 0.80 10.11
N CYS A 109 38.57 2.12 10.20
CA CYS A 109 37.25 2.69 9.99
C CYS A 109 36.69 2.35 8.60
N TRP A 110 37.45 2.60 7.53
CA TRP A 110 37.03 2.24 6.17
C TRP A 110 36.81 0.74 5.99
N GLY A 111 37.65 -0.10 6.59
CA GLY A 111 37.49 -1.56 6.56
C GLY A 111 36.18 -2.01 7.20
N THR A 112 35.82 -1.42 8.35
CA THR A 112 34.58 -1.73 9.06
C THR A 112 33.35 -1.21 8.31
N VAL A 113 33.41 0.03 7.82
CA VAL A 113 32.33 0.64 7.02
C VAL A 113 32.08 -0.17 5.76
N GLU A 114 33.09 -0.42 4.92
CA GLU A 114 32.89 -1.17 3.67
C GLU A 114 32.48 -2.63 3.91
N GLY A 115 32.90 -3.24 5.03
CA GLY A 115 32.42 -4.56 5.43
C GLY A 115 30.90 -4.58 5.68
N HIS A 116 30.36 -3.55 6.34
CA HIS A 116 28.92 -3.41 6.54
C HIS A 116 28.19 -3.02 5.25
N LEU A 117 28.72 -2.09 4.46
CA LEU A 117 28.10 -1.67 3.19
C LEU A 117 28.05 -2.81 2.17
N SER A 118 29.12 -3.59 2.03
CA SER A 118 29.15 -4.76 1.15
C SER A 118 28.09 -5.80 1.54
N ARG A 119 27.77 -5.93 2.84
CA ARG A 119 26.69 -6.81 3.31
C ARG A 119 25.32 -6.28 2.92
N VAL A 120 25.12 -4.96 2.95
CA VAL A 120 23.88 -4.32 2.49
C VAL A 120 23.72 -4.54 1.00
N GLU A 121 24.69 -4.08 0.20
CA GLU A 121 24.69 -4.19 -1.26
C GLU A 121 24.50 -5.65 -1.71
N GLY A 122 25.22 -6.60 -1.09
CA GLY A 122 25.12 -8.03 -1.41
C GLY A 122 23.79 -8.68 -1.04
N ARG A 123 22.97 -8.08 -0.17
CA ARG A 123 21.66 -8.61 0.25
C ARG A 123 20.48 -7.77 -0.23
N MET A 124 20.69 -6.59 -0.83
CA MET A 124 19.61 -5.76 -1.34
C MET A 124 18.74 -6.49 -2.38
N ALA A 125 19.35 -7.27 -3.28
CA ALA A 125 18.62 -8.09 -4.25
C ALA A 125 17.71 -9.15 -3.59
N ALA A 126 17.88 -9.46 -2.30
CA ALA A 126 16.95 -10.33 -1.58
C ALA A 126 15.60 -9.64 -1.33
N ILE A 127 15.59 -8.33 -1.09
CA ILE A 127 14.36 -7.54 -0.94
C ILE A 127 13.53 -7.66 -2.22
N GLU A 128 14.15 -7.42 -3.38
CA GLU A 128 13.49 -7.53 -4.68
C GLU A 128 12.94 -8.93 -4.94
N ARG A 129 13.72 -9.98 -4.65
CA ARG A 129 13.24 -11.38 -4.78
C ARG A 129 12.04 -11.67 -3.89
N HIS A 130 12.05 -11.26 -2.63
CA HIS A 130 10.90 -11.42 -1.74
C HIS A 130 9.66 -10.69 -2.29
N LEU A 131 9.87 -9.48 -2.82
CA LEU A 131 8.79 -8.72 -3.45
C LEU A 131 8.24 -9.37 -4.73
N GLU A 132 9.08 -10.03 -5.53
CA GLU A 132 8.66 -10.79 -6.72
C GLU A 132 7.87 -12.05 -6.35
N SER A 133 8.25 -12.72 -5.27
CA SER A 133 7.54 -13.86 -4.71
C SER A 133 6.26 -13.48 -3.93
N GLY A 134 6.02 -12.19 -3.70
CA GLY A 134 4.88 -11.69 -2.92
C GLY A 134 5.06 -11.76 -1.40
N GLU A 135 6.27 -12.07 -0.92
CA GLU A 135 6.67 -12.23 0.49
C GLU A 135 7.01 -10.87 1.13
N ILE A 136 6.02 -9.99 1.27
CA ILE A 136 6.25 -8.59 1.71
C ILE A 136 6.82 -8.52 3.14
N GLU A 137 6.35 -9.37 4.05
CA GLU A 137 6.84 -9.43 5.42
C GLU A 137 8.33 -9.80 5.49
N ASP A 138 8.78 -10.72 4.64
CA ASP A 138 10.18 -11.13 4.54
C ASP A 138 11.04 -10.05 3.89
N ALA A 139 10.50 -9.30 2.92
CA ALA A 139 11.15 -8.11 2.37
C ALA A 139 11.37 -7.05 3.47
N HIS A 140 10.37 -6.77 4.32
CA HIS A 140 10.49 -5.86 5.46
C HIS A 140 11.45 -6.36 6.54
N ALA A 141 11.48 -7.67 6.81
CA ALA A 141 12.44 -8.25 7.74
C ALA A 141 13.88 -8.09 7.22
N THR A 142 14.09 -8.38 5.94
CA THR A 142 15.37 -8.19 5.28
C THR A 142 15.80 -6.72 5.33
N TYR A 143 14.91 -5.77 5.01
CA TYR A 143 15.22 -4.34 5.12
C TYR A 143 15.73 -3.97 6.51
N ARG A 144 15.04 -4.38 7.59
CA ARG A 144 15.44 -4.07 8.98
C ARG A 144 16.84 -4.61 9.32
N ASP A 145 17.19 -5.80 8.84
CA ASP A 145 18.54 -6.34 9.02
C ASP A 145 19.62 -5.49 8.31
N LEU A 146 19.30 -4.98 7.12
CA LEU A 146 20.23 -4.16 6.33
C LEU A 146 20.35 -2.75 6.93
N ASP A 147 19.25 -2.18 7.40
CA ASP A 147 19.24 -0.88 8.10
C ASP A 147 20.09 -0.94 9.37
N GLN A 148 19.99 -2.01 10.16
CA GLN A 148 20.89 -2.23 11.30
C GLN A 148 22.36 -2.35 10.88
N SER A 149 22.65 -2.86 9.68
CA SER A 149 24.02 -2.89 9.16
C SER A 149 24.53 -1.50 8.77
N LEU A 150 23.66 -0.63 8.25
CA LEU A 150 23.97 0.78 8.00
C LEU A 150 24.19 1.56 9.30
N GLU A 151 23.36 1.34 10.32
CA GLU A 151 23.55 1.93 11.66
C GLU A 151 24.94 1.60 12.21
N ARG A 152 25.38 0.33 12.14
CA ARG A 152 26.74 -0.05 12.55
C ARG A 152 27.84 0.64 11.74
N ALA A 153 27.62 0.89 10.46
CA ALA A 153 28.55 1.66 9.63
C ALA A 153 28.62 3.14 10.08
N ARG A 154 27.47 3.74 10.42
CA ARG A 154 27.39 5.11 10.98
C ARG A 154 28.11 5.19 12.33
N ASP A 155 27.85 4.24 13.23
CA ASP A 155 28.53 4.17 14.54
C ASP A 155 30.07 4.11 14.38
N ALA A 156 30.56 3.32 13.42
CA ALA A 156 32.00 3.23 13.13
C ALA A 156 32.57 4.55 12.58
N ALA A 157 31.81 5.25 11.73
CA ALA A 157 32.19 6.56 11.21
C ALA A 157 32.21 7.63 12.31
N ASP A 158 31.21 7.61 13.20
CA ASP A 158 31.10 8.54 14.33
C ASP A 158 32.20 8.31 15.37
N ALA A 159 32.50 7.05 15.69
CA ALA A 159 33.59 6.68 16.59
C ALA A 159 34.96 7.16 16.08
N PHE A 160 35.17 7.16 14.76
CA PHE A 160 36.36 7.73 14.12
C PHE A 160 36.35 9.28 14.11
N GLY A 161 35.18 9.91 14.27
CA GLY A 161 35.02 11.36 14.09
C GLY A 161 34.99 11.76 12.61
N ALA A 162 34.36 10.94 11.76
CA ALA A 162 34.13 11.28 10.36
C ALA A 162 33.34 12.59 10.24
N ARG A 163 33.70 13.40 9.25
CA ARG A 163 32.96 14.63 8.95
C ARG A 163 31.65 14.26 8.25
N PRO A 164 30.50 14.91 8.56
CA PRO A 164 29.21 14.63 7.92
C PRO A 164 29.24 14.70 6.38
N ASP A 165 29.94 15.68 5.79
CA ASP A 165 30.08 15.79 4.32
C ASP A 165 31.34 15.07 3.79
N GLY A 166 31.99 14.30 4.67
CA GLY A 166 33.22 13.58 4.41
C GLY A 166 33.00 12.39 3.46
N PRO A 167 34.08 11.86 2.88
CA PRO A 167 34.00 10.69 1.99
C PRO A 167 33.34 9.45 2.62
N ILE A 168 33.60 9.17 3.91
CA ILE A 168 33.01 8.02 4.64
C ILE A 168 31.49 8.20 4.74
N SER A 169 31.04 9.32 5.30
CA SER A 169 29.61 9.62 5.48
C SER A 169 28.86 9.68 4.14
N ARG A 170 29.44 10.28 3.09
CA ARG A 170 28.84 10.28 1.74
C ARG A 170 28.68 8.88 1.17
N ARG A 171 29.62 7.97 1.43
CA ARG A 171 29.54 6.58 0.97
C ARG A 171 28.45 5.81 1.72
N ILE A 172 28.33 6.00 3.04
CA ILE A 172 27.23 5.43 3.84
C ILE A 172 25.87 5.93 3.35
N GLU A 173 25.72 7.25 3.19
CA GLU A 173 24.47 7.85 2.74
C GLU A 173 24.08 7.40 1.33
N SER A 174 25.04 7.22 0.42
CA SER A 174 24.77 6.66 -0.91
C SER A 174 24.09 5.29 -0.84
N VAL A 175 24.61 4.39 0.00
CA VAL A 175 24.04 3.03 0.16
C VAL A 175 22.72 3.10 0.95
N ALA A 176 22.59 4.01 1.91
CA ALA A 176 21.35 4.22 2.65
C ALA A 176 20.22 4.70 1.74
N THR A 177 20.48 5.66 0.85
CA THR A 177 19.52 6.12 -0.16
C THR A 177 19.08 4.98 -1.08
N GLU A 178 20.00 4.10 -1.49
CA GLU A 178 19.66 2.93 -2.29
C GLU A 178 18.76 1.94 -1.53
N LEU A 179 19.06 1.67 -0.26
CA LEU A 179 18.22 0.82 0.59
C LEU A 179 16.82 1.41 0.81
N ASP A 180 16.73 2.72 1.07
CA ASP A 180 15.46 3.45 1.22
C ASP A 180 14.60 3.37 -0.05
N ARG A 181 15.22 3.45 -1.24
CA ARG A 181 14.50 3.24 -2.53
C ARG A 181 13.90 1.84 -2.63
N SER A 182 14.61 0.81 -2.17
CA SER A 182 14.05 -0.55 -2.09
C SER A 182 12.87 -0.62 -1.14
N LEU A 183 12.91 0.06 0.01
CA LEU A 183 11.77 0.13 0.94
C LEU A 183 10.56 0.86 0.37
N ALA A 184 10.77 1.97 -0.33
CA ALA A 184 9.69 2.67 -1.03
C ALA A 184 8.98 1.74 -2.02
N THR A 185 9.75 0.90 -2.73
CA THR A 185 9.20 -0.13 -3.62
C THR A 185 8.41 -1.19 -2.85
N CYS A 186 8.86 -1.62 -1.66
CA CYS A 186 8.09 -2.52 -0.79
C CYS A 186 6.72 -1.94 -0.43
N HIS A 187 6.70 -0.67 0.01
CA HIS A 187 5.44 0.01 0.36
C HIS A 187 4.51 0.13 -0.84
N ALA A 188 5.00 0.54 -2.02
CA ALA A 188 4.18 0.62 -3.21
C ALA A 188 3.53 -0.74 -3.56
N ARG A 189 4.31 -1.83 -3.59
CA ARG A 189 3.78 -3.18 -3.86
C ARG A 189 2.80 -3.66 -2.78
N ARG A 190 3.03 -3.31 -1.52
CA ARG A 190 2.07 -3.59 -0.43
C ARG A 190 0.76 -2.84 -0.64
N GLY A 191 0.83 -1.60 -1.11
CA GLY A 191 -0.33 -0.81 -1.54
C GLY A 191 -1.13 -1.56 -2.59
N ASP A 192 -0.47 -2.03 -3.65
CA ASP A 192 -1.10 -2.77 -4.76
C ASP A 192 -1.84 -4.03 -4.25
N GLN A 193 -1.19 -4.86 -3.42
CA GLN A 193 -1.83 -6.06 -2.86
C GLN A 193 -3.01 -5.78 -1.93
N ILE A 194 -2.97 -4.66 -1.19
CA ILE A 194 -4.09 -4.25 -0.34
C ILE A 194 -5.24 -3.76 -1.22
N ALA A 195 -4.95 -2.95 -2.25
CA ALA A 195 -5.93 -2.45 -3.20
C ALA A 195 -6.63 -3.60 -3.95
N ASP A 196 -5.89 -4.59 -4.44
CA ASP A 196 -6.46 -5.78 -5.10
C ASP A 196 -7.41 -6.58 -4.20
N ARG A 197 -7.15 -6.60 -2.89
CA ARG A 197 -8.08 -7.18 -1.92
C ARG A 197 -9.31 -6.30 -1.73
N GLY A 198 -9.13 -4.98 -1.66
CA GLY A 198 -10.22 -4.00 -1.62
C GLY A 198 -11.18 -4.18 -2.79
N GLU A 199 -10.64 -4.32 -4.00
CA GLU A 199 -11.40 -4.56 -5.23
C GLU A 199 -12.29 -5.82 -5.16
N LYS A 200 -11.77 -6.91 -4.58
CA LYS A 200 -12.54 -8.16 -4.40
C LYS A 200 -13.71 -7.99 -3.43
N HIS A 201 -13.55 -7.19 -2.38
CA HIS A 201 -14.62 -6.87 -1.44
C HIS A 201 -15.63 -5.92 -2.10
N TRP A 202 -15.15 -4.94 -2.86
CA TRP A 202 -15.99 -4.01 -3.61
C TRP A 202 -16.90 -4.75 -4.60
N ALA A 203 -16.35 -5.66 -5.40
CA ALA A 203 -17.11 -6.47 -6.35
C ALA A 203 -18.23 -7.31 -5.70
N ARG A 204 -18.10 -7.63 -4.40
CA ARG A 204 -19.11 -8.38 -3.61
C ARG A 204 -20.14 -7.47 -2.92
N GLY A 205 -19.99 -6.15 -3.01
CA GLY A 205 -20.83 -5.17 -2.30
C GLY A 205 -20.49 -5.00 -0.83
N GLU A 206 -19.31 -5.46 -0.40
CA GLU A 206 -18.80 -5.32 0.97
C GLU A 206 -18.09 -3.94 1.11
N TYR A 207 -18.86 -2.86 0.96
CA TYR A 207 -18.32 -1.51 0.74
C TYR A 207 -17.45 -0.99 1.88
N GLU A 208 -17.86 -1.12 3.14
CA GLU A 208 -17.05 -0.65 4.29
C GLU A 208 -15.69 -1.35 4.33
N ARG A 209 -15.67 -2.66 4.05
CA ARG A 209 -14.43 -3.44 4.06
C ARG A 209 -13.51 -3.05 2.90
N ALA A 210 -14.09 -2.80 1.72
CA ALA A 210 -13.35 -2.26 0.58
C ALA A 210 -12.74 -0.89 0.91
N HIS A 211 -13.52 -0.03 1.58
CA HIS A 211 -13.12 1.32 1.98
C HIS A 211 -11.90 1.31 2.90
N GLU A 212 -11.96 0.51 3.97
CA GLU A 212 -10.85 0.32 4.90
C GLU A 212 -9.57 -0.13 4.19
N LEU A 213 -9.69 -1.06 3.24
CA LEU A 213 -8.56 -1.58 2.48
C LEU A 213 -8.00 -0.51 1.54
N PHE A 214 -8.84 0.23 0.81
CA PHE A 214 -8.35 1.34 -0.02
C PHE A 214 -7.68 2.43 0.82
N ARG A 215 -8.22 2.82 1.99
CA ARG A 215 -7.52 3.74 2.91
C ARG A 215 -6.16 3.18 3.38
N ALA A 216 -6.08 1.89 3.68
CA ALA A 216 -4.83 1.24 4.05
C ALA A 216 -3.82 1.19 2.89
N ALA A 217 -4.27 0.96 1.66
CA ALA A 217 -3.45 1.02 0.46
C ALA A 217 -2.91 2.44 0.22
N ARG A 218 -3.76 3.46 0.36
CA ARG A 218 -3.37 4.87 0.27
C ARG A 218 -2.24 5.21 1.23
N SER A 219 -2.34 4.75 2.48
CA SER A 219 -1.29 4.94 3.49
C SER A 219 0.04 4.31 3.07
N GLN A 220 0.04 3.18 2.35
CA GLN A 220 1.28 2.60 1.82
C GLN A 220 1.88 3.44 0.70
N TYR A 221 1.07 3.93 -0.25
CA TYR A 221 1.58 4.81 -1.30
C TYR A 221 2.14 6.11 -0.73
N GLU A 222 1.49 6.70 0.28
CA GLU A 222 1.98 7.91 0.97
C GLU A 222 3.32 7.67 1.68
N ARG A 223 3.52 6.49 2.28
CA ARG A 223 4.83 6.11 2.86
C ARG A 223 5.91 5.98 1.79
N ALA A 224 5.59 5.34 0.66
CA ALA A 224 6.52 5.22 -0.45
C ALA A 224 6.95 6.61 -0.97
N LEU A 225 5.99 7.51 -1.17
CA LEU A 225 6.25 8.89 -1.62
C LEU A 225 7.07 9.69 -0.61
N SER A 226 6.77 9.58 0.68
CA SER A 226 7.54 10.27 1.74
C SER A 226 9.00 9.82 1.77
N ILE A 227 9.28 8.54 1.51
CA ILE A 227 10.66 8.04 1.42
C ILE A 227 11.35 8.61 0.17
N THR A 228 10.70 8.61 -0.99
CA THR A 228 11.30 9.13 -2.22
C THR A 228 11.54 10.64 -2.17
N GLU A 229 10.63 11.39 -1.55
CA GLU A 229 10.74 12.85 -1.34
C GLU A 229 11.95 13.20 -0.46
N ARG A 230 12.22 12.43 0.60
CA ARG A 230 13.40 12.63 1.47
C ARG A 230 14.73 12.62 0.69
N HIS A 231 14.77 11.90 -0.43
CA HIS A 231 15.96 11.72 -1.26
C HIS A 231 15.90 12.52 -2.57
N ASP A 232 14.96 13.46 -2.71
CA ASP A 232 14.71 14.23 -3.94
C ASP A 232 14.53 13.34 -5.19
N VAL A 233 13.94 12.16 -5.01
CA VAL A 233 13.68 11.19 -6.09
C VAL A 233 12.23 11.32 -6.55
N SER A 234 12.05 11.56 -7.85
CA SER A 234 10.71 11.54 -8.45
C SER A 234 10.17 10.10 -8.55
N ALA A 235 8.91 9.90 -8.17
CA ALA A 235 8.23 8.60 -8.18
C ALA A 235 6.86 8.67 -8.90
N PRO A 236 6.82 9.08 -10.18
CA PRO A 236 5.57 9.40 -10.88
C PRO A 236 4.64 8.19 -11.04
N GLU A 237 5.19 6.98 -11.04
CA GLU A 237 4.42 5.75 -11.06
C GLU A 237 3.64 5.52 -9.76
N VAL A 238 4.26 5.82 -8.61
CA VAL A 238 3.59 5.71 -7.29
C VAL A 238 2.55 6.81 -7.13
N GLU A 239 2.85 8.02 -7.61
CA GLU A 239 1.89 9.13 -7.65
C GLU A 239 0.64 8.76 -8.47
N ARG A 240 0.82 8.18 -9.66
CA ARG A 240 -0.28 7.73 -10.52
C ARG A 240 -1.13 6.66 -9.82
N ARG A 241 -0.50 5.63 -9.23
CA ARG A 241 -1.23 4.59 -8.48
C ARG A 241 -2.03 5.16 -7.32
N ARG A 242 -1.48 6.14 -6.61
CA ARG A 242 -2.20 6.85 -5.54
C ARG A 242 -3.39 7.63 -6.09
N ALA A 243 -3.22 8.33 -7.22
CA ALA A 243 -4.31 9.07 -7.87
C ALA A 243 -5.42 8.11 -8.33
N ASP A 244 -5.07 7.04 -9.04
CA ASP A 244 -6.02 6.02 -9.50
C ASP A 244 -6.79 5.39 -8.31
N LEU A 245 -6.13 5.19 -7.16
CA LEU A 245 -6.76 4.70 -5.94
C LEU A 245 -7.73 5.72 -5.32
N LEU A 246 -7.42 7.01 -5.40
CA LEU A 246 -8.31 8.07 -4.92
C LEU A 246 -9.57 8.16 -5.79
N ASP A 247 -9.43 8.08 -7.11
CA ASP A 247 -10.58 8.03 -8.02
C ASP A 247 -11.48 6.81 -7.71
N ARG A 248 -10.88 5.65 -7.45
CA ARG A 248 -11.64 4.44 -7.02
C ARG A 248 -12.30 4.59 -5.66
N LEU A 249 -11.69 5.33 -4.72
CA LEU A 249 -12.31 5.64 -3.44
C LEU A 249 -13.56 6.49 -3.65
N ASP A 250 -13.46 7.55 -4.47
CA ASP A 250 -14.61 8.41 -4.78
C ASP A 250 -15.73 7.60 -5.47
N GLU A 251 -15.38 6.73 -6.42
CA GLU A 251 -16.35 5.83 -7.07
C GLU A 251 -17.00 4.85 -6.08
N LEU A 252 -16.21 4.26 -5.18
CA LEU A 252 -16.70 3.36 -4.13
C LEU A 252 -17.67 4.08 -3.17
N GLU A 253 -17.35 5.31 -2.78
CA GLU A 253 -18.15 6.12 -1.87
C GLU A 253 -19.50 6.53 -2.49
N ALA A 254 -19.52 6.80 -3.80
CA ALA A 254 -20.72 7.18 -4.55
C ALA A 254 -21.61 6.00 -5.00
N GLU A 255 -21.01 4.82 -5.21
CA GLU A 255 -21.72 3.71 -5.85
C GLU A 255 -22.98 3.21 -5.11
N PRO A 256 -23.00 3.04 -3.77
CA PRO A 256 -24.18 2.59 -3.04
C PRO A 256 -25.41 3.46 -3.32
N LEU A 257 -25.25 4.78 -3.24
CA LEU A 257 -26.32 5.75 -3.52
C LEU A 257 -26.72 5.69 -4.99
N GLY A 258 -25.76 5.69 -5.92
CA GLY A 258 -26.05 5.58 -7.35
C GLY A 258 -26.82 4.29 -7.71
N ARG A 259 -26.53 3.17 -7.05
CA ARG A 259 -27.30 1.91 -7.19
C ARG A 259 -28.71 2.04 -6.64
N ALA A 260 -28.89 2.68 -5.49
CA ALA A 260 -30.20 2.93 -4.90
C ALA A 260 -31.07 3.83 -5.79
N GLU A 261 -30.49 4.90 -6.34
CA GLU A 261 -31.15 5.79 -7.30
C GLU A 261 -31.54 5.08 -8.59
N ARG A 262 -30.66 4.26 -9.17
CA ARG A 262 -30.99 3.44 -10.34
C ARG A 262 -32.11 2.43 -10.07
N ALA A 263 -32.15 1.84 -8.87
CA ALA A 263 -33.26 0.98 -8.47
C ALA A 263 -34.58 1.75 -8.44
N ARG A 264 -34.60 2.93 -7.79
CA ARG A 264 -35.77 3.84 -7.76
C ARG A 264 -36.21 4.31 -9.14
N SER A 265 -35.29 4.64 -10.05
CA SER A 265 -35.66 5.06 -11.41
C SER A 265 -36.30 3.94 -12.21
N ARG A 266 -35.84 2.69 -12.04
CA ARG A 266 -36.47 1.51 -12.67
C ARG A 266 -37.90 1.27 -12.16
N THR A 267 -38.16 1.50 -10.87
CA THR A 267 -39.51 1.29 -10.31
C THR A 267 -40.54 2.26 -10.90
N MET A 268 -40.15 3.51 -11.17
CA MET A 268 -41.03 4.53 -11.74
C MET A 268 -41.54 4.19 -13.14
N ALA A 269 -40.85 3.31 -13.87
CA ALA A 269 -41.21 2.89 -15.22
C ALA A 269 -42.05 1.59 -15.25
N THR A 270 -42.47 1.08 -14.09
CA THR A 270 -43.21 -0.20 -14.00
C THR A 270 -44.70 0.03 -13.79
N ASP A 271 -45.51 -0.30 -14.80
CA ASP A 271 -46.97 -0.16 -14.76
C ASP A 271 -47.70 -1.40 -14.20
N ASP A 272 -47.04 -2.57 -14.17
CA ASP A 272 -47.56 -3.81 -13.59
C ASP A 272 -47.44 -3.75 -12.05
N PRO A 273 -48.55 -3.77 -11.29
CA PRO A 273 -48.50 -3.63 -9.84
C PRO A 273 -47.70 -4.72 -9.12
N GLY A 274 -47.75 -5.97 -9.58
CA GLY A 274 -46.98 -7.07 -8.99
C GLY A 274 -45.48 -6.91 -9.16
N ARG A 275 -45.03 -6.51 -10.35
CA ARG A 275 -43.63 -6.15 -10.62
C ARG A 275 -43.22 -4.90 -9.86
N ALA A 276 -44.11 -3.90 -9.76
CA ALA A 276 -43.85 -2.68 -9.02
C ALA A 276 -43.57 -2.98 -7.53
N VAL A 277 -44.31 -3.90 -6.89
CA VAL A 277 -44.04 -4.33 -5.51
C VAL A 277 -42.60 -4.84 -5.35
N SER A 278 -42.16 -5.75 -6.20
CA SER A 278 -40.80 -6.29 -6.15
C SER A 278 -39.73 -5.22 -6.36
N ALA A 279 -39.96 -4.34 -7.34
CA ALA A 279 -39.03 -3.26 -7.67
C ALA A 279 -38.92 -2.23 -6.53
N TRP A 280 -40.05 -1.83 -5.91
CA TRP A 280 -40.06 -0.89 -4.78
C TRP A 280 -39.42 -1.48 -3.52
N ARG A 281 -39.52 -2.80 -3.30
CA ARG A 281 -38.77 -3.48 -2.22
C ARG A 281 -37.27 -3.42 -2.46
N GLU A 282 -36.80 -3.73 -3.68
CA GLU A 282 -35.38 -3.62 -4.02
C GLU A 282 -34.86 -2.20 -3.78
N ALA A 283 -35.62 -1.17 -4.21
CA ALA A 283 -35.27 0.21 -3.95
C ALA A 283 -35.18 0.53 -2.45
N LEU A 284 -36.17 0.10 -1.66
CA LEU A 284 -36.17 0.31 -0.20
C LEU A 284 -34.94 -0.32 0.46
N ASP A 285 -34.63 -1.58 0.13
CA ASP A 285 -33.50 -2.30 0.71
C ASP A 285 -32.17 -1.61 0.38
N ARG A 286 -32.01 -1.06 -0.82
CA ARG A 286 -30.80 -0.31 -1.20
C ARG A 286 -30.67 1.03 -0.49
N TYR A 287 -31.75 1.80 -0.35
CA TYR A 287 -31.69 3.05 0.41
C TYR A 287 -31.41 2.80 1.91
N ARG A 288 -31.95 1.72 2.48
CA ARG A 288 -31.62 1.29 3.85
C ARG A 288 -30.13 0.96 3.99
N GLN A 289 -29.57 0.19 3.05
CA GLN A 289 -28.14 -0.11 3.03
C GLN A 289 -27.28 1.16 3.00
N VAL A 290 -27.62 2.16 2.17
CA VAL A 290 -26.90 3.43 2.13
C VAL A 290 -26.99 4.17 3.47
N LEU A 291 -28.18 4.19 4.09
CA LEU A 291 -28.38 4.81 5.40
C LEU A 291 -27.56 4.11 6.50
N GLU A 292 -27.45 2.79 6.43
CA GLU A 292 -26.63 1.99 7.37
C GLU A 292 -25.14 2.31 7.24
N LEU A 293 -24.62 2.46 6.02
CA LEU A 293 -23.22 2.85 5.76
C LEU A 293 -22.86 4.22 6.34
N GLY A 294 -23.82 5.13 6.43
CA GLY A 294 -23.64 6.47 7.02
C GLY A 294 -23.93 6.54 8.52
N TRP A 295 -24.32 5.43 9.16
CA TRP A 295 -24.82 5.47 10.53
C TRP A 295 -23.69 5.46 11.57
N GLY A 296 -23.64 6.51 12.41
CA GLY A 296 -22.69 6.59 13.54
C GLY A 296 -21.36 7.29 13.23
N ASP A 297 -21.14 7.74 11.99
CA ASP A 297 -19.96 8.51 11.59
C ASP A 297 -20.35 9.97 11.27
N PRO A 298 -19.97 10.95 12.11
CA PRO A 298 -20.21 12.38 11.85
C PRO A 298 -19.46 12.91 10.62
N GLY A 299 -18.47 12.17 10.10
CA GLY A 299 -17.72 12.49 8.88
C GLY A 299 -18.05 11.52 7.75
N ALA A 300 -19.35 11.18 7.61
CA ALA A 300 -19.91 10.15 6.72
C ALA A 300 -19.01 9.82 5.52
N THR A 301 -18.44 8.63 5.57
CA THR A 301 -17.48 8.12 4.59
C THR A 301 -18.14 7.82 3.23
N PHE A 302 -19.46 7.64 3.16
CA PHE A 302 -20.20 7.32 1.94
C PHE A 302 -21.17 8.44 1.57
N ASP A 303 -21.43 8.59 0.27
CA ASP A 303 -22.34 9.61 -0.23
C ASP A 303 -23.78 9.38 0.23
N GLY A 304 -24.40 10.48 0.69
CA GLY A 304 -25.82 10.52 1.03
C GLY A 304 -26.09 11.33 2.28
N ASP A 305 -26.82 12.42 2.13
CA ASP A 305 -27.32 13.16 3.28
C ASP A 305 -28.33 12.31 4.06
N THR A 306 -28.09 12.14 5.36
CA THR A 306 -28.89 11.24 6.21
C THR A 306 -30.37 11.61 6.22
N ASP A 307 -30.69 12.90 6.25
CA ASP A 307 -32.08 13.35 6.29
C ASP A 307 -32.75 13.23 4.91
N ALA A 308 -32.03 13.51 3.84
CA ALA A 308 -32.47 13.24 2.48
C ALA A 308 -32.75 11.75 2.26
N LEU A 309 -31.86 10.86 2.72
CA LEU A 309 -32.04 9.41 2.65
C LEU A 309 -33.30 8.96 3.42
N ARG A 310 -33.50 9.46 4.65
CA ARG A 310 -34.70 9.19 5.44
C ARG A 310 -35.97 9.64 4.72
N PHE A 311 -35.95 10.83 4.12
CA PHE A 311 -37.06 11.33 3.33
C PHE A 311 -37.34 10.43 2.10
N GLN A 312 -36.29 10.03 1.37
CA GLN A 312 -36.43 9.11 0.24
C GLN A 312 -37.00 7.76 0.67
N ILE A 313 -36.54 7.21 1.79
CA ILE A 313 -37.07 5.96 2.36
C ILE A 313 -38.57 6.10 2.66
N SER A 314 -38.99 7.17 3.34
CA SER A 314 -40.41 7.42 3.61
C SER A 314 -41.24 7.52 2.32
N TRP A 315 -40.71 8.19 1.30
CA TRP A 315 -41.37 8.31 -0.01
C TRP A 315 -41.48 6.96 -0.73
N ILE A 316 -40.40 6.16 -0.76
CA ILE A 316 -40.37 4.80 -1.32
C ILE A 316 -41.37 3.90 -0.60
N VAL A 317 -41.44 3.96 0.74
CA VAL A 317 -42.42 3.22 1.53
C VAL A 317 -43.84 3.60 1.12
N GLY A 318 -44.15 4.90 0.96
CA GLY A 318 -45.45 5.34 0.46
C GLY A 318 -45.79 4.76 -0.91
N ARG A 319 -44.83 4.70 -1.83
CA ARG A 319 -45.00 4.08 -3.15
C ARG A 319 -45.18 2.56 -3.08
N LEU A 320 -44.44 1.88 -2.21
CA LEU A 320 -44.59 0.44 -1.98
C LEU A 320 -45.96 0.10 -1.39
N LEU A 321 -46.47 0.91 -0.46
CA LEU A 321 -47.83 0.77 0.09
C LEU A 321 -48.89 0.88 -1.03
N ALA A 322 -48.77 1.89 -1.88
CA ALA A 322 -49.68 2.08 -3.01
C ALA A 322 -49.62 0.89 -3.99
N ALA A 323 -48.42 0.44 -4.36
CA ALA A 323 -48.24 -0.70 -5.26
C ALA A 323 -48.84 -1.99 -4.71
N ARG A 324 -48.65 -2.27 -3.40
CA ARG A 324 -49.24 -3.45 -2.74
C ARG A 324 -50.76 -3.40 -2.73
N ARG A 325 -51.37 -2.24 -2.46
CA ARG A 325 -52.83 -2.07 -2.50
C ARG A 325 -53.37 -2.25 -3.92
N SER A 326 -52.72 -1.65 -4.92
CA SER A 326 -53.08 -1.84 -6.34
C SER A 326 -53.00 -3.31 -6.75
N TYR A 327 -51.91 -4.01 -6.39
CA TYR A 327 -51.75 -5.42 -6.72
C TYR A 327 -52.77 -6.30 -6.00
N ALA A 328 -53.07 -6.02 -4.73
CA ALA A 328 -54.14 -6.71 -4.00
C ALA A 328 -55.51 -6.51 -4.67
N ALA A 329 -55.80 -5.31 -5.18
CA ALA A 329 -57.05 -5.03 -5.89
C ALA A 329 -57.14 -5.81 -7.22
N GLU A 330 -56.05 -5.91 -7.99
CA GLU A 330 -56.00 -6.75 -9.19
C GLU A 330 -56.25 -8.23 -8.87
N LEU A 331 -55.58 -8.76 -7.85
CA LEU A 331 -55.78 -10.14 -7.40
C LEU A 331 -57.22 -10.41 -6.96
N VAL A 332 -57.88 -9.45 -6.31
CA VAL A 332 -59.30 -9.54 -5.97
C VAL A 332 -60.19 -9.54 -7.22
N GLY A 333 -59.89 -8.69 -8.22
CA GLY A 333 -60.60 -8.68 -9.50
C GLY A 333 -60.47 -10.01 -10.25
N ASP A 334 -59.26 -10.57 -10.29
CA ASP A 334 -58.98 -11.89 -10.87
C ASP A 334 -59.69 -13.01 -10.09
N ALA A 335 -59.78 -12.90 -8.76
CA ALA A 335 -60.50 -13.87 -7.94
C ALA A 335 -62.01 -13.85 -8.22
N GLU A 336 -62.57 -12.65 -8.44
CA GLU A 336 -63.96 -12.49 -8.85
C GLU A 336 -64.22 -13.07 -10.25
N ALA A 337 -63.26 -12.92 -11.17
CA ALA A 337 -63.31 -13.59 -12.47
C ALA A 337 -63.26 -15.12 -12.34
N ALA A 338 -62.34 -15.67 -11.56
CA ALA A 338 -62.26 -17.10 -11.29
C ALA A 338 -63.53 -17.64 -10.62
N THR A 339 -64.17 -16.86 -9.75
CA THR A 339 -65.46 -17.23 -9.13
C THR A 339 -66.59 -17.29 -10.16
N ARG A 340 -66.62 -16.35 -11.12
CA ARG A 340 -67.59 -16.35 -12.23
C ARG A 340 -67.39 -17.53 -13.18
N ASP A 341 -66.14 -17.97 -13.36
CA ASP A 341 -65.75 -19.09 -14.20
C ASP A 341 -65.81 -20.45 -13.46
N ASP A 342 -66.39 -20.50 -12.26
CA ASP A 342 -66.54 -21.70 -11.42
C ASP A 342 -65.20 -22.41 -11.07
N ARG A 343 -64.17 -21.61 -10.77
CA ARG A 343 -62.83 -22.07 -10.34
C ARG A 343 -62.54 -21.65 -8.89
N PRO A 344 -63.22 -22.23 -7.88
CA PRO A 344 -63.15 -21.77 -6.49
C PRO A 344 -61.76 -21.90 -5.87
N GLU A 345 -60.97 -22.92 -6.20
CA GLU A 345 -59.60 -23.08 -5.67
C GLU A 345 -58.69 -21.96 -6.16
N ARG A 346 -58.83 -21.55 -7.42
CA ARG A 346 -58.07 -20.43 -7.99
C ARG A 346 -58.48 -19.11 -7.36
N ALA A 347 -59.78 -18.89 -7.16
CA ALA A 347 -60.30 -17.71 -6.46
C ALA A 347 -59.77 -17.63 -5.02
N HIS A 348 -59.74 -18.76 -4.30
CA HIS A 348 -59.18 -18.84 -2.95
C HIS A 348 -57.69 -18.47 -2.95
N GLN A 349 -56.87 -19.06 -3.82
CA GLN A 349 -55.44 -18.74 -3.94
C GLN A 349 -55.18 -17.25 -4.19
N LEU A 350 -55.96 -16.64 -5.08
CA LEU A 350 -55.84 -15.22 -5.43
C LEU A 350 -56.22 -14.31 -4.25
N LEU A 351 -57.31 -14.63 -3.52
CA LEU A 351 -57.70 -13.88 -2.32
C LEU A 351 -56.67 -14.02 -1.20
N THR A 352 -56.08 -15.21 -1.01
CA THR A 352 -55.00 -15.43 -0.04
C THR A 352 -53.77 -14.58 -0.39
N ALA A 353 -53.35 -14.59 -1.66
CA ALA A 353 -52.26 -13.73 -2.12
C ALA A 353 -52.57 -12.24 -1.92
N ALA A 354 -53.80 -11.79 -2.16
CA ALA A 354 -54.22 -10.41 -1.92
C ALA A 354 -54.17 -10.05 -0.42
N ALA A 355 -54.59 -10.95 0.46
CA ALA A 355 -54.49 -10.78 1.90
C ALA A 355 -53.03 -10.67 2.37
N GLU A 356 -52.12 -11.47 1.82
CA GLU A 356 -50.68 -11.37 2.11
C GLU A 356 -50.10 -10.01 1.71
N GLN A 357 -50.50 -9.47 0.55
CA GLN A 357 -50.04 -8.13 0.11
C GLN A 357 -50.50 -7.02 1.06
N LEU A 358 -51.77 -7.05 1.49
CA LEU A 358 -52.30 -6.06 2.44
C LEU A 358 -51.72 -6.24 3.85
N GLY A 359 -51.49 -7.48 4.30
CA GLY A 359 -50.80 -7.78 5.56
C GLY A 359 -49.40 -7.15 5.58
N ALA A 360 -48.61 -7.37 4.53
CA ALA A 360 -47.30 -6.75 4.38
C ALA A 360 -47.37 -5.21 4.30
N ALA A 361 -48.40 -4.65 3.65
CA ALA A 361 -48.61 -3.20 3.60
C ALA A 361 -48.94 -2.63 5.00
N ARG A 362 -49.77 -3.30 5.79
CA ARG A 362 -50.08 -2.91 7.17
C ARG A 362 -48.82 -2.89 8.04
N ASP A 363 -48.01 -3.94 7.94
CA ASP A 363 -46.80 -4.07 8.76
C ASP A 363 -45.80 -2.96 8.41
N LEU A 364 -45.59 -2.69 7.12
CA LEU A 364 -44.74 -1.60 6.65
C LEU A 364 -45.26 -0.21 7.08
N SER A 365 -46.57 0.00 7.00
CA SER A 365 -47.23 1.24 7.43
C SER A 365 -47.02 1.51 8.92
N ARG A 366 -47.06 0.46 9.75
CA ARG A 366 -46.78 0.55 11.20
C ARG A 366 -45.30 0.82 11.49
N GLU A 367 -44.40 0.10 10.83
CA GLU A 367 -42.95 0.24 10.98
C GLU A 367 -42.49 1.68 10.70
N TYR A 368 -42.93 2.24 9.56
CA TYR A 368 -42.50 3.56 9.10
C TYR A 368 -43.41 4.71 9.50
N ARG A 369 -44.55 4.42 10.13
CA ARG A 369 -45.60 5.39 10.47
C ARG A 369 -46.06 6.20 9.24
N THR A 370 -46.20 5.53 8.11
CA THR A 370 -46.57 6.12 6.81
C THR A 370 -47.90 5.52 6.32
N GLY A 371 -48.79 6.35 5.78
CA GLY A 371 -50.12 5.94 5.30
C GLY A 371 -51.19 5.89 6.41
N ASP A 372 -52.35 5.29 6.11
CA ASP A 372 -53.42 5.03 7.09
C ASP A 372 -53.51 3.51 7.37
N PRO A 373 -52.92 3.01 8.48
CA PRO A 373 -53.02 1.61 8.85
C PRO A 373 -54.46 1.10 9.00
N ALA A 374 -55.38 1.96 9.43
CA ALA A 374 -56.77 1.59 9.65
C ALA A 374 -57.52 1.39 8.32
N GLU A 375 -57.13 2.12 7.28
CA GLU A 375 -57.62 1.89 5.92
C GLU A 375 -57.22 0.50 5.40
N VAL A 376 -55.94 0.15 5.51
CA VAL A 376 -55.45 -1.18 5.11
C VAL A 376 -56.14 -2.29 5.92
N GLU A 377 -56.38 -2.08 7.21
CA GLU A 377 -57.05 -3.06 8.08
C GLU A 377 -58.52 -3.27 7.70
N ARG A 378 -59.21 -2.24 7.17
CA ARG A 378 -60.57 -2.38 6.61
C ARG A 378 -60.57 -3.19 5.30
N GLU A 379 -59.56 -2.99 4.46
CA GLU A 379 -59.40 -3.77 3.22
C GLU A 379 -59.14 -5.24 3.53
N ILE A 380 -58.26 -5.56 4.50
CA ILE A 380 -57.99 -6.93 4.97
C ILE A 380 -59.29 -7.62 5.41
N ARG A 381 -60.07 -6.99 6.29
CA ARG A 381 -61.37 -7.54 6.75
C ARG A 381 -62.36 -7.79 5.61
N THR A 382 -62.23 -7.06 4.52
CA THR A 382 -63.06 -7.26 3.33
C THR A 382 -62.63 -8.50 2.56
N ILE A 383 -61.33 -8.74 2.42
CA ILE A 383 -60.78 -9.96 1.80
C ILE A 383 -61.08 -11.19 2.67
N GLU A 384 -60.91 -11.11 4.00
CA GLU A 384 -61.24 -12.20 4.92
C GLU A 384 -62.70 -12.66 4.81
N ARG A 385 -63.64 -11.70 4.70
CA ARG A 385 -65.05 -12.02 4.45
C ARG A 385 -65.30 -12.67 3.08
N LYS A 386 -64.48 -12.33 2.07
CA LYS A 386 -64.57 -12.99 0.75
C LYS A 386 -64.01 -14.41 0.82
N LEU A 387 -62.88 -14.63 1.50
CA LEU A 387 -62.30 -15.97 1.74
C LEU A 387 -63.29 -16.91 2.43
N ASP A 388 -63.89 -16.48 3.54
CA ASP A 388 -64.89 -17.27 4.28
C ASP A 388 -66.11 -17.64 3.41
N ARG A 389 -66.52 -16.78 2.46
CA ARG A 389 -67.58 -17.11 1.49
C ARG A 389 -67.14 -18.13 0.45
N THR A 390 -65.92 -18.01 -0.07
CA THR A 390 -65.36 -18.95 -1.05
C THR A 390 -65.18 -20.33 -0.43
N ASP A 391 -64.69 -20.40 0.81
CA ASP A 391 -64.51 -21.65 1.55
C ASP A 391 -65.84 -22.35 1.82
N ARG A 392 -66.88 -21.59 2.18
CA ARG A 392 -68.24 -22.15 2.35
C ARG A 392 -68.83 -22.70 1.04
N ARG A 393 -68.49 -22.10 -0.11
CA ARG A 393 -68.92 -22.60 -1.43
C ARG A 393 -68.15 -23.85 -1.85
N ALA A 394 -66.85 -23.89 -1.59
CA ALA A 394 -66.02 -25.08 -1.81
C ALA A 394 -66.42 -26.24 -0.88
N TRP A 395 -66.92 -25.92 0.33
CA TRP A 395 -67.35 -26.90 1.33
C TRP A 395 -68.85 -27.22 1.31
N THR A 396 -69.64 -26.74 0.35
CA THR A 396 -71.01 -27.27 0.16
C THR A 396 -70.88 -28.67 -0.42
N PRO A 397 -71.13 -29.76 0.36
CA PRO A 397 -71.15 -31.09 -0.22
C PRO A 397 -72.36 -31.15 -1.15
N ASP A 398 -72.21 -31.82 -2.28
CA ASP A 398 -73.27 -32.10 -3.25
C ASP A 398 -74.38 -32.96 -2.58
N LEU A 399 -75.20 -32.35 -1.72
CA LEU A 399 -76.30 -32.99 -0.99
C LEU A 399 -77.58 -33.10 -1.83
N HIS A 400 -77.49 -32.85 -3.14
CA HIS A 400 -78.59 -33.00 -4.07
C HIS A 400 -78.22 -33.88 -5.27
N ARG A 401 -77.60 -35.03 -5.02
CA ARG A 401 -77.84 -36.23 -5.84
C ARG A 401 -78.80 -37.16 -5.10
N THR A 402 -80.09 -36.84 -5.19
CA THR A 402 -81.15 -37.80 -4.91
C THR A 402 -81.01 -38.97 -5.88
N PRO A 403 -80.89 -40.23 -5.44
CA PRO A 403 -81.05 -41.35 -6.34
C PRO A 403 -82.52 -41.40 -6.73
N ALA A 404 -82.82 -41.29 -8.03
CA ALA A 404 -84.13 -41.61 -8.54
C ALA A 404 -84.43 -43.09 -8.22
N ALA A 405 -85.50 -43.31 -7.46
CA ALA A 405 -86.09 -44.62 -7.24
C ALA A 405 -87.18 -44.87 -8.30
N GLU A 406 -87.20 -46.13 -8.76
CA GLU A 406 -88.13 -46.84 -9.65
C GLU A 406 -87.97 -46.69 -11.17
#